data_AF-A0A2K9PMZ8-F1
#
_entry.id   AF-A0A2K9PMZ8-F1
#
_cell.length_a   1.000
_cell.length_b   1.000
_cell.length_c   1.000
_cell.angle_alpha   90.00
_cell.angle_beta   90.00
_cell.angle_gamma   90.00
#
_symmetry.space_group_name_H-M   'P 1'
#
loop_
_entity.id
_entity.type
_entity.pdbx_description
1 polymer ?
#
loop_
_entity_poly.entity_id
_entity_poly.type
_entity_poly.pdbx_seq_one_letter_code
_entity_poly.pdbx_strand_id
1 'polypeptide(L)'
;MKQILIVALSLISMWTSAQSLGVYLSPKGNDANNGTELSPIKSVAGARELITKAFSRNTYDEVKVLFTKGDYKISEELVFDSTLFTGKEAHLTLKSSRKIKATISGGKRIKQ
;
A
#
# COMPACT_ATOMS: atom_id res chain seq x y z
N MET A 1 17.92 -38.31 -27.91
CA MET A 1 16.49 -37.97 -27.75
C MET A 1 16.10 -37.68 -26.29
N LYS A 2 16.60 -38.42 -25.28
CA LYS A 2 16.32 -38.16 -23.84
C LYS A 2 16.83 -36.81 -23.30
N GLN A 3 17.92 -36.26 -23.82
CA GLN A 3 18.47 -34.98 -23.32
C GLN A 3 17.75 -33.73 -23.84
N ILE A 4 17.12 -33.81 -25.02
CA ILE A 4 16.31 -32.71 -25.58
C ILE A 4 15.02 -32.53 -24.74
N LEU A 5 14.53 -33.61 -24.10
CA LEU A 5 13.37 -33.56 -23.22
C LEU A 5 13.65 -32.84 -21.88
N ILE A 6 14.91 -32.81 -21.42
CA ILE A 6 15.30 -32.18 -20.14
C ILE A 6 15.47 -30.66 -20.32
N VAL A 7 15.98 -30.21 -21.48
CA VAL A 7 16.14 -28.78 -21.77
C VAL A 7 14.78 -28.07 -21.98
N ALA A 8 13.77 -28.80 -22.46
CA ALA A 8 12.42 -28.27 -22.60
C ALA A 8 11.68 -28.10 -21.25
N LEU A 9 12.05 -28.86 -20.22
CA LEU A 9 11.39 -28.84 -18.91
C LEU A 9 11.96 -27.75 -17.96
N SER A 10 13.17 -27.26 -18.22
CA SER A 10 13.84 -26.22 -17.43
C SER A 10 13.49 -24.78 -17.84
N LEU A 11 12.72 -24.58 -18.93
CA LEU A 11 12.29 -23.25 -19.39
C LEU A 11 10.97 -22.75 -18.76
N ILE A 12 10.31 -23.56 -17.91
CA ILE A 12 8.98 -23.27 -17.34
C ILE A 12 9.04 -22.91 -15.84
N SER A 13 10.22 -22.70 -15.26
CA SER A 13 10.32 -21.98 -13.97
C SER A 13 10.02 -20.49 -14.18
N MET A 14 8.83 -20.18 -14.68
CA MET A 14 8.22 -18.85 -14.66
C MET A 14 8.10 -18.45 -13.20
N TRP A 15 8.98 -17.54 -12.81
CA TRP A 15 9.00 -16.95 -11.48
C TRP A 15 7.66 -16.29 -11.21
N THR A 16 6.84 -16.89 -10.36
CA THR A 16 5.74 -16.20 -9.70
C THR A 16 6.35 -15.17 -8.75
N SER A 17 6.48 -13.93 -9.22
CA SER A 17 6.87 -12.82 -8.37
C SER A 17 5.66 -12.30 -7.61
N ALA A 18 5.83 -12.04 -6.31
CA ALA A 18 4.79 -11.43 -5.50
C ALA A 18 4.49 -10.02 -6.04
N GLN A 19 3.23 -9.75 -6.38
CA GLN A 19 2.83 -8.48 -6.96
C GLN A 19 2.65 -7.44 -5.84
N SER A 20 3.46 -6.38 -5.87
CA SER A 20 3.51 -5.34 -4.83
C SER A 20 2.99 -3.99 -5.35
N LEU A 21 2.09 -3.34 -4.61
CA LEU A 21 1.59 -1.99 -4.89
C LEU A 21 2.20 -0.97 -3.94
N GLY A 22 2.82 0.09 -4.48
CA GLY A 22 3.24 1.26 -3.72
C GLY A 22 2.17 2.35 -3.72
N VAL A 23 1.76 2.82 -2.54
CA VAL A 23 0.81 3.93 -2.35
C VAL A 23 1.53 5.05 -1.59
N TYR A 24 1.65 6.23 -2.21
CA TYR A 24 2.33 7.38 -1.63
C TYR A 24 1.34 8.35 -0.99
N LEU A 25 1.62 8.72 0.26
CA LEU A 25 0.85 9.68 1.05
C LEU A 25 1.65 10.93 1.31
N SER A 26 1.01 12.08 1.16
CA SER A 26 1.58 13.39 1.44
C SER A 26 0.54 14.36 1.97
N PRO A 27 0.81 15.15 3.02
CA PRO A 27 -0.14 16.17 3.48
C PRO A 27 -0.45 17.23 2.41
N LYS A 28 0.41 17.35 1.39
CA LYS A 28 0.26 18.23 0.22
C LYS A 28 -0.39 17.54 -0.98
N GLY A 29 -0.71 16.26 -0.88
CA GLY A 29 -1.34 15.48 -1.94
C GLY A 29 -2.81 15.83 -2.14
N ASN A 30 -3.49 14.99 -2.91
CA ASN A 30 -4.93 15.09 -3.18
C ASN A 30 -5.54 13.68 -3.21
N ASP A 31 -6.68 13.48 -2.55
CA ASP A 31 -7.36 12.17 -2.50
C ASP A 31 -7.98 11.75 -3.83
N ALA A 32 -8.11 12.68 -4.78
CA ALA A 32 -8.46 12.37 -6.16
C ALA A 32 -7.29 11.75 -6.97
N ASN A 33 -6.06 11.76 -6.44
CA ASN A 33 -4.91 11.22 -7.14
C ASN A 33 -4.93 9.68 -7.15
N ASN A 34 -4.04 9.07 -7.94
CA ASN A 34 -3.89 7.62 -8.01
C ASN A 34 -2.93 7.03 -6.97
N GLY A 35 -2.28 7.87 -6.15
CA GLY A 35 -1.36 7.43 -5.09
C GLY A 35 0.04 7.07 -5.57
N THR A 36 0.47 7.58 -6.72
CA THR A 36 1.87 7.48 -7.18
C THR A 36 2.76 8.51 -6.50
N GLU A 37 4.08 8.37 -6.61
CA GLU A 37 5.04 9.33 -6.06
C GLU A 37 4.83 10.76 -6.59
N LEU A 38 4.51 10.86 -7.89
CA LEU A 38 4.26 12.13 -8.58
C LEU A 38 2.86 12.69 -8.30
N SER A 39 1.92 11.85 -7.87
CA SER A 39 0.54 12.22 -7.56
C SER A 39 0.07 11.48 -6.31
N PRO A 40 0.55 11.93 -5.12
CA PRO A 40 0.28 11.23 -3.87
C PRO A 40 -1.12 11.53 -3.35
N ILE A 41 -1.67 10.58 -2.58
CA ILE A 41 -2.91 10.74 -1.82
C ILE A 41 -2.67 11.67 -0.63
N LYS A 42 -3.70 12.40 -0.19
CA LYS A 42 -3.61 13.36 0.91
C LYS A 42 -3.84 12.73 2.28
N SER A 43 -4.95 12.00 2.40
CA SER A 43 -5.50 11.55 3.68
C SER A 43 -5.27 10.05 3.90
N VAL A 44 -5.26 9.67 5.17
CA VAL A 44 -5.16 8.25 5.55
C VAL A 44 -6.44 7.49 5.17
N ALA A 45 -7.59 8.18 5.16
CA ALA A 45 -8.86 7.63 4.69
C ALA A 45 -8.83 7.33 3.18
N GLY A 46 -8.37 8.27 2.35
CA GLY A 46 -8.21 8.04 0.91
C GLY A 46 -7.24 6.90 0.60
N ALA A 47 -6.18 6.76 1.42
CA ALA A 47 -5.27 5.63 1.31
C ALA A 47 -5.95 4.29 1.62
N ARG A 48 -6.77 4.24 2.68
CA ARG A 48 -7.55 3.05 3.04
C ARG A 48 -8.49 2.63 1.91
N GLU A 49 -9.11 3.57 1.21
CA GLU A 49 -9.94 3.24 0.04
C GLU A 49 -9.14 2.57 -1.07
N LEU A 50 -7.94 3.07 -1.39
CA LEU A 50 -7.06 2.44 -2.38
C LEU A 50 -6.60 1.05 -1.94
N ILE A 51 -6.24 0.88 -0.67
CA ILE A 51 -5.85 -0.42 -0.09
C ILE A 51 -7.01 -1.41 -0.21
N THR A 52 -8.22 -0.98 0.14
CA THR A 52 -9.42 -1.83 0.05
C THR A 52 -9.65 -2.27 -1.39
N LYS A 53 -9.62 -1.33 -2.36
CA LYS A 53 -9.75 -1.66 -3.79
C LYS A 53 -8.65 -2.60 -4.28
N ALA A 54 -7.42 -2.45 -3.80
CA ALA A 54 -6.29 -3.28 -4.19
C ALA A 54 -6.47 -4.74 -3.73
N PHE A 55 -6.88 -4.94 -2.47
CA PHE A 55 -7.10 -6.29 -1.94
C PHE A 55 -8.39 -6.92 -2.45
N SER A 56 -9.50 -6.18 -2.60
CA SER A 56 -10.76 -6.74 -3.14
C SER A 56 -10.61 -7.28 -4.57
N ARG A 57 -9.64 -6.78 -5.35
CA ARG A 57 -9.34 -7.29 -6.69
C ARG A 57 -8.44 -8.52 -6.71
N ASN A 58 -7.94 -8.97 -5.56
CA ASN A 58 -6.95 -10.04 -5.41
C ASN A 58 -5.72 -9.89 -6.31
N THR A 59 -5.42 -8.66 -6.74
CA THR A 59 -4.34 -8.39 -7.70
C THR A 59 -2.99 -8.34 -7.00
N TYR A 60 -2.91 -7.74 -5.82
CA TYR A 60 -1.65 -7.51 -5.12
C TYR A 60 -1.49 -8.44 -3.93
N ASP A 61 -0.32 -9.03 -3.76
CA ASP A 61 0.07 -9.82 -2.59
C ASP A 61 0.62 -8.91 -1.48
N GLU A 62 1.03 -7.70 -1.84
CA GLU A 62 1.56 -6.73 -0.89
C GLU A 62 1.13 -5.31 -1.27
N VAL A 63 0.72 -4.54 -0.26
CA VAL A 63 0.49 -3.09 -0.40
C VAL A 63 1.40 -2.35 0.58
N LYS A 64 2.20 -1.43 0.05
CA LYS A 64 3.13 -0.57 0.81
C LYS A 64 2.65 0.86 0.78
N VAL A 65 2.21 1.36 1.92
CA VAL A 65 1.85 2.77 2.10
C VAL A 65 3.07 3.53 2.60
N LEU A 66 3.52 4.49 1.80
CA LEU A 66 4.71 5.31 2.02
C LEU A 66 4.28 6.72 2.45
N PHE A 67 4.47 7.02 3.73
CA PHE A 67 4.21 8.33 4.29
C PHE A 67 5.40 9.27 4.06
N THR A 68 5.14 10.41 3.43
CA THR A 68 6.09 11.53 3.37
C THR A 68 5.99 12.40 4.63
N LYS A 69 6.91 13.36 4.77
CA LYS A 69 7.04 14.20 5.97
C LYS A 69 5.77 15.00 6.25
N GLY A 70 5.29 14.94 7.49
CA GLY A 70 4.31 15.87 8.02
C GLY A 70 3.24 15.21 8.89
N ASP A 71 2.19 15.97 9.15
CA ASP A 71 1.13 15.61 10.07
C ASP A 71 -0.14 15.24 9.31
N TYR A 72 -0.65 14.04 9.56
CA TYR A 72 -1.85 13.48 8.98
C TYR A 72 -2.94 13.49 10.06
N LYS A 73 -3.88 14.41 9.92
CA LYS A 73 -4.99 14.54 10.86
C LYS A 73 -6.09 13.55 10.52
N ILE A 74 -6.59 12.86 11.54
CA ILE A 74 -7.75 11.99 11.46
C ILE A 74 -8.82 12.54 12.39
N SER A 75 -10.06 12.65 11.92
CA SER A 75 -11.22 13.02 12.74
C SER A 75 -12.09 11.82 13.10
N GLU A 76 -11.88 10.72 12.39
CA GLU A 76 -12.62 9.48 12.49
C GLU A 76 -11.66 8.31 12.70
N GLU A 77 -12.20 7.19 13.14
CA GLU A 77 -11.44 5.97 13.34
C GLU A 77 -10.86 5.42 12.04
N LEU A 78 -9.70 4.79 12.14
CA LEU A 78 -9.05 4.10 11.04
C LEU A 78 -9.08 2.60 11.31
N VAL A 79 -10.00 1.90 10.67
CA VAL A 79 -10.24 0.46 10.91
C VAL A 79 -9.54 -0.40 9.86
N PHE A 80 -8.67 -1.30 10.33
CA PHE A 80 -8.11 -2.41 9.56
C PHE A 80 -8.53 -3.71 10.25
N ASP A 81 -9.47 -4.44 9.65
CA ASP A 81 -9.96 -5.71 10.15
C ASP A 81 -9.68 -6.85 9.16
N SER A 82 -10.07 -8.08 9.50
CA SER A 82 -9.83 -9.26 8.67
C SER A 82 -10.55 -9.21 7.32
N THR A 83 -11.64 -8.45 7.18
CA THR A 83 -12.39 -8.35 5.93
C THR A 83 -11.57 -7.67 4.83
N LEU A 84 -10.56 -6.88 5.21
CA LEU A 84 -9.64 -6.22 4.29
C LEU A 84 -8.78 -7.21 3.50
N PHE A 85 -8.45 -8.37 4.08
CA PHE A 85 -7.55 -9.38 3.50
C PHE A 85 -8.31 -10.60 2.96
N THR A 86 -9.50 -10.38 2.43
CA THR A 86 -10.35 -11.48 1.94
C THR A 86 -9.85 -12.02 0.60
N GLY A 87 -9.77 -13.35 0.47
CA GLY A 87 -9.58 -14.05 -0.80
C GLY A 87 -8.19 -14.65 -1.03
N LYS A 88 -7.14 -14.04 -0.47
CA LYS A 88 -5.78 -14.60 -0.46
C LYS A 88 -4.95 -14.01 0.67
N GLU A 89 -3.85 -14.70 1.01
CA GLU A 89 -2.83 -14.12 1.89
C GLU A 89 -2.23 -12.87 1.24
N ALA A 90 -2.21 -11.76 1.99
CA ALA A 90 -1.63 -10.51 1.53
C ALA A 90 -1.07 -9.69 2.70
N HIS A 91 -0.05 -8.88 2.41
CA HIS A 91 0.65 -8.08 3.42
C HIS A 91 0.39 -6.59 3.24
N LEU A 92 0.03 -5.91 4.33
CA LEU A 92 -0.05 -4.45 4.37
C LEU A 92 1.12 -3.89 5.19
N THR A 93 1.90 -3.01 4.58
CA THR A 93 2.95 -2.25 5.27
C THR A 93 2.62 -0.77 5.28
N LEU A 94 2.53 -0.17 6.46
CA LEU A 94 2.44 1.27 6.66
C LEU A 94 3.81 1.78 7.15
N LYS A 95 4.50 2.63 6.39
CA LYS A 95 5.83 3.11 6.81
C LYS A 95 6.14 4.52 6.32
N SER A 96 6.96 5.24 7.09
CA SER A 96 7.71 6.38 6.59
C SER A 96 9.13 5.98 6.20
N SER A 97 9.83 6.81 5.43
CA SER A 97 11.27 6.63 5.22
C SER A 97 12.05 6.84 6.53
N ARG A 98 13.17 6.13 6.73
CA ARG A 98 13.93 6.10 8.01
C ARG A 98 14.32 7.48 8.54
N LYS A 99 14.48 8.49 7.66
CA LYS A 99 14.89 9.85 8.01
C LYS A 99 13.73 10.84 8.10
N ILE A 100 12.50 10.38 7.90
CA ILE A 100 11.32 11.23 7.75
C ILE A 100 10.30 10.89 8.84
N LYS A 101 9.93 11.91 9.62
CA LYS A 101 8.85 11.82 10.60
C LYS A 101 7.49 12.07 9.92
N ALA A 102 6.61 11.10 10.02
CA ALA A 102 5.19 11.22 9.71
C ALA A 102 4.40 11.01 11.00
N THR A 103 3.50 11.93 11.34
CA THR A 103 2.68 11.85 12.55
C THR A 103 1.23 11.67 12.14
N ILE A 104 0.58 10.60 12.60
CA ILE A 104 -0.88 10.49 12.53
C ILE A 104 -1.44 11.01 13.84
N SER A 105 -2.41 11.92 13.78
CA SER A 105 -2.91 12.60 14.99
C SER A 105 -4.42 12.81 14.93
N GLY A 106 -5.14 12.20 15.88
CA GLY A 106 -6.55 12.48 16.16
C GLY A 106 -6.77 13.72 17.06
N GLY A 107 -5.70 14.35 17.53
CA GLY A 107 -5.78 15.45 18.48
C GLY A 107 -6.07 16.80 17.83
N LYS A 108 -6.92 17.60 18.50
CA LYS A 108 -7.19 19.00 18.14
C LYS A 108 -6.26 19.93 18.93
N ARG A 109 -5.63 20.88 18.24
CA ARG A 109 -4.78 21.89 18.90
C ARG A 109 -5.67 22.87 19.66
N ILE A 110 -5.46 22.98 20.97
CA ILE A 110 -6.06 24.03 21.79
C ILE A 110 -5.15 25.27 21.69
N LYS A 111 -5.70 26.41 21.28
CA LYS A 111 -4.97 27.68 21.31
C LYS A 111 -4.99 28.19 22.76
N GLN A 112 -3.82 28.51 23.28
CA GLN A 112 -3.66 29.31 24.49
C GLN A 112 -3.59 30.78 24.12
#